data_AF-A4IQR0-F1
#
_entry.id   AF-A4IQR0-F1
#
_cell.length_a   1.000
_cell.length_b   1.000
_cell.length_c   1.000
_cell.angle_alpha   90.00
_cell.angle_beta   90.00
_cell.angle_gamma   90.00
#
_symmetry.space_group_name_H-M   'P 1'
#
loop_
_entity.id
_entity.type
_entity.pdbx_description
1 polymer ?
#
loop_
_entity_poly.entity_id
_entity_poly.type
_entity_poly.pdbx_seq_one_letter_code
_entity_poly.pdbx_strand_id
1 'polypeptide(L)' 'MNMMQPLKISLETAQKLAKALGIPIERVMHMPPHILMQKLLELEKKEKEHDPS' A
#
# COMPACT_ATOMS: atom_id res chain seq x y z
N MET A 1 -28.92 -5.97 -6.92
CA MET A 1 -27.73 -5.24 -7.43
C MET A 1 -26.56 -5.51 -6.50
N ASN A 2 -25.54 -6.23 -6.93
CA ASN A 2 -24.36 -6.50 -6.10
C ASN A 2 -23.46 -5.25 -6.09
N MET A 3 -23.57 -4.44 -5.03
CA MET A 3 -22.69 -3.30 -4.79
C MET A 3 -21.31 -3.81 -4.40
N MET A 4 -20.40 -3.89 -5.37
CA MET A 4 -18.96 -3.97 -5.12
C MET A 4 -18.57 -2.70 -4.36
N GLN A 5 -18.44 -2.80 -3.04
CA GLN A 5 -18.07 -1.66 -2.21
C GLN A 5 -16.64 -1.28 -2.55
N PRO A 6 -16.39 -0.08 -3.11
CA PRO A 6 -15.02 0.37 -3.32
C PRO A 6 -14.34 0.46 -1.96
N LEU A 7 -13.06 0.08 -1.90
CA LEU A 7 -12.26 0.25 -0.71
C LEU A 7 -12.37 1.70 -0.26
N LYS A 8 -12.89 1.93 0.94
CA LYS A 8 -13.08 3.27 1.52
C LYS A 8 -11.75 3.83 2.03
N ILE A 9 -10.73 3.86 1.19
CA ILE A 9 -9.49 4.58 1.50
C ILE A 9 -9.63 6.00 0.96
N SER A 10 -9.43 6.99 1.83
CA SER A 10 -9.43 8.39 1.43
C SER A 10 -8.28 8.64 0.46
N LEU A 11 -8.47 9.61 -0.44
CA LEU A 11 -7.44 10.05 -1.39
C LEU A 11 -6.11 10.39 -0.69
N GLU A 12 -6.18 11.01 0.49
CA GLU A 12 -5.00 11.34 1.30
C GLU A 12 -4.25 10.08 1.77
N THR A 13 -4.98 9.07 2.24
CA THR A 13 -4.40 7.78 2.65
C THR A 13 -3.76 7.07 1.46
N ALA A 14 -4.44 7.07 0.31
CA ALA A 14 -3.91 6.48 -0.92
C ALA A 14 -2.61 7.17 -1.38
N GLN A 15 -2.53 8.50 -1.30
CA GLN A 15 -1.29 9.25 -1.59
C GLN A 15 -0.14 8.89 -0.64
N LYS A 16 -0.42 8.81 0.67
CA LYS A 16 0.58 8.45 1.68
C LYS A 16 1.12 7.03 1.45
N LEU A 17 0.22 6.08 1.19
CA LEU A 17 0.58 4.68 0.89
C LEU A 17 1.34 4.55 -0.43
N ALA A 18 0.93 5.27 -1.48
CA ALA A 18 1.61 5.29 -2.77
C ALA A 18 3.07 5.75 -2.62
N LYS A 19 3.28 6.84 -1.86
CA LYS A 19 4.60 7.38 -1.57
C LYS A 19 5.43 6.44 -0.71
N ALA A 20 4.86 5.88 0.36
CA ALA A 20 5.56 4.97 1.26
C ALA A 20 5.99 3.68 0.54
N LEU A 21 5.12 3.12 -0.30
CA LEU A 21 5.37 1.87 -1.03
C LEU A 21 6.12 2.08 -2.36
N GLY A 22 6.33 3.33 -2.79
CA GLY A 22 6.96 3.64 -4.08
C GLY A 22 6.17 3.15 -5.30
N ILE A 23 4.84 3.11 -5.23
CA ILE A 23 3.97 2.65 -6.32
C ILE A 23 2.92 3.72 -6.68
N PRO A 24 2.39 3.73 -7.91
CA PRO A 24 1.41 4.74 -8.33
C PRO A 24 0.10 4.64 -7.54
N ILE A 25 -0.52 5.80 -7.29
CA ILE A 25 -1.77 5.90 -6.51
C ILE A 25 -2.95 5.14 -7.12
N GLU A 26 -3.04 5.08 -8.44
CA GLU A 26 -4.05 4.29 -9.16
C GLU A 26 -3.99 2.83 -8.73
N ARG A 27 -2.77 2.27 -8.57
CA ARG A 27 -2.58 0.90 -8.10
C ARG A 27 -3.03 0.74 -6.65
N VAL A 28 -2.74 1.70 -5.78
CA VAL A 28 -3.16 1.68 -4.37
C VAL A 28 -4.68 1.66 -4.24
N MET A 29 -5.38 2.46 -5.05
CA MET A 29 -6.86 2.53 -5.04
C MET A 29 -7.54 1.23 -5.47
N HIS A 30 -6.89 0.43 -6.32
CA HIS A 30 -7.36 -0.88 -6.73
C HIS A 30 -6.79 -2.03 -5.88
N MET A 31 -5.89 -1.74 -4.95
CA MET A 31 -5.18 -2.78 -4.21
C MET A 31 -5.99 -3.24 -3.01
N PRO A 32 -6.20 -4.56 -2.82
CA PRO A 32 -6.86 -5.05 -1.64
C PRO A 32 -6.00 -4.84 -0.37
N PRO A 33 -6.63 -4.64 0.80
CA PRO A 33 -5.96 -4.18 2.02
C PRO A 33 -4.90 -5.15 2.53
N HIS A 34 -5.11 -6.46 2.36
CA HIS A 34 -4.13 -7.48 2.76
C HIS A 34 -2.83 -7.39 1.94
N ILE A 35 -2.89 -7.00 0.65
CA ILE A 35 -1.70 -6.83 -0.18
C ILE A 35 -0.94 -5.57 0.22
N LEU A 36 -1.63 -4.47 0.54
CA LEU A 36 -1.00 -3.28 1.10
C LEU A 36 -0.24 -3.62 2.37
N MET A 37 -0.84 -4.40 3.28
CA MET A 37 -0.20 -4.88 4.50
C MET A 37 1.07 -5.69 4.20
N GLN A 38 1.02 -6.64 3.26
CA GLN A 38 2.19 -7.43 2.86
C GLN A 38 3.32 -6.56 2.34
N LYS A 39 3.02 -5.58 1.48
CA LYS A 39 4.04 -4.66 0.94
C LYS A 39 4.67 -3.76 2.00
N LEU A 40 3.89 -3.31 2.98
CA LEU A 40 4.42 -2.56 4.12
C LEU A 40 5.40 -3.41 4.94
N LEU A 41 5.04 -4.67 5.22
CA LEU A 41 5.92 -5.61 5.92
C LEU A 41 7.19 -5.91 5.12
N GLU A 42 7.08 -6.06 3.79
CA GLU A 42 8.24 -6.24 2.90
C GLU A 42 9.15 -5.00 2.91
N LEU A 43 8.58 -3.80 2.99
CA LEU A 43 9.33 -2.55 3.05
C LEU A 43 10.11 -2.43 4.37
N GLU A 44 9.46 -2.72 5.50
CA GLU A 44 10.13 -2.75 6.82
C GLU A 44 11.25 -3.81 6.88
N LYS A 45 11.06 -4.97 6.25
CA LYS A 45 12.10 -6.00 6.15
C LYS A 45 13.26 -5.56 5.27
N LYS A 46 12.97 -4.97 4.11
CA LYS A 46 14.02 -4.43 3.22
C LYS A 46 14.81 -3.31 3.85
N GLU A 47 14.17 -2.43 4.62
CA GLU A 47 14.86 -1.37 5.37
C GLU A 47 15.81 -1.96 6.42
N LYS A 48 15.45 -3.09 7.05
CA LYS A 48 16.31 -3.80 8.01
C LYS A 48 17.41 -4.64 7.35
N GLU A 49 17.20 -5.16 6.14
CA GLU A 49 18.22 -5.92 5.40
C GLU A 49 19.20 -5.03 4.61
N HIS A 50 18.87 -3.76 4.38
CA HIS A 50 19.73 -2.81 3.67
C HIS A 50 20.62 -1.97 4.60
N ASP A 51 20.89 -2.43 5.82
CA ASP A 51 21.96 -1.91 6.67
C ASP A 51 22.90 -3.08 7.07
N PRO A 52 23.83 -3.50 6.19
CA PRO A 52 24.97 -4.30 6.60
C PRO A 52 26.01 -3.37 7.22
N SER A 53 25.82 -2.97 8.48
CA SER A 53 26.86 -2.32 9.30
C SER A 53 27.23 -3.20 10.49
#